data_AF-A0ABD5RPJ5-F1
#
_entry.id   AF-A0ABD5RPJ5-F1
#
_cell.length_a   1.000
_cell.length_b   1.000
_cell.length_c   1.000
_cell.angle_alpha   90.00
_cell.angle_beta   90.00
_cell.angle_gamma   90.00
#
_symmetry.space_group_name_H-M   'P 1'
#
loop_
_entity.id
_entity.type
_entity.pdbx_description
1 polymer ?
#
loop_
_entity_poly.entity_id
_entity_poly.type
_entity_poly.pdbx_seq_one_letter_code
_entity_poly.pdbx_strand_id
1 'polypeptide(L)' 'MERFVRVLVAGGLTLLAGLWVVSLVERWAPLWLLGVVLVVVGCCGLGAGIYDELDY' A
#
# COMPACT_ATOMS: atom_id res chain seq x y z
N MET A 1 -19.82 1.46 -2.88
CA MET A 1 -19.08 0.72 -3.93
C MET A 1 -17.98 1.50 -4.67
N GLU A 2 -18.22 2.62 -5.37
CA GLU A 2 -17.13 3.28 -6.16
C GLU A 2 -15.94 3.78 -5.31
N ARG A 3 -16.21 4.32 -4.12
CA ARG A 3 -15.16 4.82 -3.22
C ARG A 3 -14.33 3.69 -2.61
N PHE A 4 -14.97 2.60 -2.21
CA PHE A 4 -14.31 1.39 -1.71
C PHE A 4 -13.36 0.79 -2.74
N VAL A 5 -13.86 0.52 -3.96
CA VAL A 5 -13.04 -0.03 -5.05
C VAL A 5 -11.86 0.89 -5.36
N ARG A 6 -12.06 2.22 -5.35
CA ARG A 6 -10.98 3.18 -5.57
C ARG A 6 -9.90 3.13 -4.49
N VAL A 7 -10.29 3.04 -3.22
CA VAL A 7 -9.36 2.93 -2.08
C VAL A 7 -8.62 1.59 -2.12
N LEU A 8 -9.33 0.50 -2.42
CA LEU A 8 -8.76 -0.84 -2.55
C LEU A 8 -7.71 -0.90 -3.67
N VAL A 9 -8.05 -0.38 -4.86
CA VAL A 9 -7.15 -0.35 -6.04
C VAL A 9 -5.95 0.57 -5.78
N ALA A 10 -6.17 1.76 -5.20
CA ALA A 10 -5.08 2.68 -4.87
C ALA A 10 -4.13 2.08 -3.80
N GLY A 11 -4.68 1.43 -2.78
CA GLY A 11 -3.90 0.74 -1.75
C GLY A 11 -3.08 -0.41 -2.34
N GLY A 12 -3.71 -1.25 -3.19
CA GLY A 12 -3.05 -2.35 -3.87
C GLY A 12 -1.91 -1.90 -4.80
N LEU A 13 -2.13 -0.86 -5.61
CA LEU A 13 -1.09 -0.29 -6.48
C LEU A 13 0.09 0.28 -5.68
N THR A 14 -0.20 0.95 -4.56
CA THR A 14 0.82 1.49 -3.66
C THR A 14 1.65 0.37 -3.03
N LEU A 15 1.01 -0.73 -2.65
CA LEU A 15 1.66 -1.89 -2.07
C LEU A 15 2.55 -2.61 -3.09
N LEU A 16 2.04 -2.80 -4.33
CA LEU A 16 2.83 -3.35 -5.45
C LEU A 16 4.06 -2.51 -5.75
N ALA A 17 3.91 -1.18 -5.83
CA ALA A 17 5.01 -0.27 -6.07
C ALA A 17 6.05 -0.33 -4.94
N GLY A 18 5.60 -0.32 -3.67
CA GLY A 18 6.47 -0.46 -2.51
C GLY A 18 7.24 -1.78 -2.50
N LEU A 19 6.57 -2.89 -2.81
CA LEU A 19 7.18 -4.22 -2.83
C LEU A 19 8.21 -4.37 -3.95
N TRP A 20 7.95 -3.75 -5.11
CA TRP A 20 8.92 -3.67 -6.20
C TRP A 20 10.16 -2.87 -5.79
N VAL A 21 9.99 -1.70 -5.17
CA VAL A 21 11.14 -0.91 -4.68
C VAL A 21 11.94 -1.69 -3.64
N VAL A 22 11.28 -2.38 -2.72
CA VAL A 22 11.94 -3.22 -1.70
C VAL A 22 12.69 -4.41 -2.31
N SER A 23 12.21 -4.98 -3.42
CA SER A 23 12.83 -6.15 -4.06
C SER A 23 13.97 -5.79 -5.03
N LEU A 24 13.88 -4.63 -5.70
CA LEU A 24 14.83 -4.18 -6.71
C LEU A 24 15.99 -3.36 -6.12
N VAL A 25 15.83 -2.78 -4.95
CA VAL A 25 16.84 -1.92 -4.31
C VAL A 25 17.66 -2.71 -3.29
N GLU A 26 18.96 -2.43 -3.22
CA GLU A 26 19.84 -3.00 -2.19
C GLU A 26 19.31 -2.76 -0.78
N ARG A 27 19.36 -3.83 0.02
CA ARG A 27 18.95 -3.82 1.42
C ARG A 27 19.76 -2.74 2.15
N TRP A 28 19.07 -1.89 2.93
CA TRP A 28 19.62 -0.72 3.66
C TRP A 28 19.88 0.55 2.85
N ALA A 29 19.61 0.59 1.55
CA ALA A 29 19.62 1.86 0.83
C ALA A 29 18.46 2.77 1.32
N PRO A 30 18.62 4.10 1.31
CA PRO A 30 17.53 5.03 1.68
C PRO A 30 16.28 4.87 0.80
N LEU A 31 16.45 4.45 -0.46
CA LEU A 31 15.35 4.10 -1.37
C LEU A 31 14.57 2.84 -0.92
N TRP A 32 15.24 1.89 -0.27
CA TRP A 32 14.61 0.70 0.29
C TRP A 32 13.66 1.06 1.44
N LEU A 33 14.06 2.01 2.31
CA LEU A 33 13.22 2.53 3.38
C LEU A 33 11.95 3.21 2.84
N LEU A 34 12.06 3.97 1.74
CA LEU A 34 10.89 4.53 1.06
C LEU A 34 9.92 3.44 0.59
N GLY A 35 10.44 2.35 0.02
CA GLY A 35 9.64 1.19 -0.36
C GLY A 35 8.90 0.55 0.83
N VAL A 36 9.58 0.40 1.98
CA VAL A 36 8.97 -0.12 3.22
C VAL A 36 7.84 0.80 3.70
N VAL A 37 8.06 2.11 3.74
CA VAL A 37 7.02 3.08 4.12
C VAL A 37 5.82 2.99 3.17
N LEU A 38 6.07 2.87 1.87
CA LEU A 38 5.00 2.70 0.87
C LEU A 38 4.18 1.42 1.12
N VAL A 39 4.83 0.31 1.46
CA VAL A 39 4.14 -0.96 1.80
C VAL A 39 3.25 -0.79 3.03
N VAL A 40 3.74 -0.13 4.07
CA VAL A 40 2.96 0.13 5.30
C VAL A 40 1.74 1.01 4.98
N VAL A 41 1.93 2.08 4.21
CA VAL A 41 0.83 2.97 3.80
C VAL A 41 -0.19 2.24 2.93
N GLY A 42 0.26 1.41 1.97
CA GLY A 42 -0.61 0.58 1.15
C GLY A 42 -1.43 -0.40 1.99
N CYS A 43 -0.82 -1.01 3.00
CA CYS A 43 -1.49 -1.92 3.93
C CYS A 43 -2.54 -1.20 4.79
N CYS A 44 -2.22 -0.02 5.32
CA CYS A 44 -3.18 0.83 6.04
C CYS A 44 -4.33 1.28 5.13
N GLY A 45 -4.06 1.63 3.86
CA GLY A 45 -5.09 2.01 2.90
C GLY A 45 -6.07 0.86 2.60
N LEU A 46 -5.56 -0.36 2.44
CA LEU A 46 -6.39 -1.55 2.31
C LEU A 46 -7.21 -1.82 3.57
N GLY A 47 -6.57 -1.76 4.74
CA GLY A 47 -7.24 -1.97 6.04
C GLY A 47 -8.34 -0.95 6.31
N ALA A 48 -8.10 0.33 6.00
CA ALA A 48 -9.08 1.40 6.16
C ALA A 48 -10.26 1.25 5.19
N GLY A 49 -10.00 0.88 3.93
CA GLY A 49 -11.08 0.60 2.97
C GLY A 49 -11.94 -0.59 3.39
N ILE A 50 -11.32 -1.66 3.90
CA ILE A 50 -12.04 -2.83 4.44
C ILE A 50 -12.88 -2.47 5.66
N TYR A 51 -12.34 -1.67 6.59
CA TYR A 51 -13.07 -1.23 7.77
C TYR A 51 -14.27 -0.34 7.42
N ASP A 52 -14.12 0.57 6.45
CA ASP A 52 -15.17 1.49 5.99
C ASP A 52 -16.37 0.74 5.35
N GLU A 53 -16.12 -0.36 4.63
CA GLU A 53 -17.19 -1.20 4.05
C GLU A 53 -17.81 -2.15 5.09
N LEU A 54 -17.11 -2.51 6.16
CA LEU A 54 -17.64 -3.32 7.26
C LEU A 54 -18.61 -2.54 8.17
N ASP A 55 -18.51 -1.21 8.18
CA ASP A 55 -19.35 -0.32 8.96
C ASP A 55 -20.64 0.12 8.22
N TYR A 56 -20.79 -0.25 6.93
CA TYR A 56 -21.93 0.09 6.06
C TYR A 56 -22.89 -1.09 5.86
#